data_AF-A0A2X4X2Q6-F1
#
_entry.id   AF-A0A2X4X2Q6-F1
#
_cell.length_a   1.000
_cell.length_b   1.000
_cell.length_c   1.000
_cell.angle_alpha   90.00
_cell.angle_beta   90.00
_cell.angle_gamma   90.00
#
_symmetry.space_group_name_H-M   'P 1'
#
loop_
_entity.id
_entity.type
_entity.pdbx_description
1 polymer ?
#
loop_
_entity_poly.entity_id
_entity_poly.type
_entity_poly.pdbx_seq_one_letter_code
_entity_poly.pdbx_strand_id
1 'polypeptide(L)'
;MKHQPRSVVADNNNQPNAVNDGPLFSWHKGALTISTDRRLLDIDFIHHFLRHSHWAQGIDRATLESAIRHSLCFGLYRKKRQIGFARVVTDHATFAWLSDVFITAEYRGNGWGNG
;
A
#
# COMPACT_ATOMS: atom_id res chain seq x y z
N MET A 1 24.98 -6.82 51.12
CA MET A 1 23.95 -7.32 50.20
C MET A 1 23.43 -6.15 49.40
N LYS A 2 23.35 -6.29 48.07
CA LYS A 2 23.30 -5.21 47.08
C LYS A 2 21.95 -4.46 47.07
N HIS A 3 21.99 -3.15 46.85
CA HIS A 3 20.85 -2.29 46.53
C HIS A 3 20.20 -2.67 45.19
N GLN A 4 18.86 -2.62 45.09
CA GLN A 4 18.14 -1.87 44.03
C GLN A 4 16.62 -1.72 44.34
N PRO A 5 15.97 -0.65 43.86
CA PRO A 5 14.68 -0.14 44.35
C PRO A 5 13.45 -0.61 43.53
N ARG A 6 12.28 -0.24 44.06
CA ARG A 6 10.91 -0.42 43.54
C ARG A 6 10.78 -0.28 42.02
N SER A 7 9.97 -1.18 41.47
CA SER A 7 9.48 -1.23 40.09
C SER A 7 9.03 0.13 39.58
N VAL A 8 9.67 0.60 38.52
CA VAL A 8 9.12 1.63 37.62
C VAL A 8 7.96 0.99 36.88
N VAL A 9 6.75 1.48 37.13
CA VAL A 9 5.58 1.25 36.30
C VAL A 9 5.87 1.96 34.98
N ALA A 10 5.99 1.21 33.88
CA ALA A 10 6.07 1.80 32.55
C ALA A 10 4.64 2.15 32.10
N ASP A 11 4.42 3.44 31.85
CA ASP A 11 3.16 3.99 31.37
C ASP A 11 2.81 3.44 29.98
N ASN A 12 1.64 2.80 29.86
CA ASN A 12 1.05 2.30 28.61
C ASN A 12 0.48 3.43 27.74
N ASN A 13 1.32 4.38 27.34
CA ASN A 13 0.90 5.51 26.51
C ASN A 13 1.23 5.28 25.02
N ASN A 14 0.23 4.75 24.32
CA ASN A 14 -0.22 5.20 23.01
C ASN A 14 0.88 5.64 22.01
N GLN A 15 1.66 4.70 21.50
CA GLN A 15 2.23 4.84 20.17
C GLN A 15 1.22 4.27 19.17
N PRO A 16 0.72 5.04 18.18
CA PRO A 16 0.05 4.40 17.06
C PRO A 16 1.06 3.42 16.49
N ASN A 17 0.70 2.13 16.44
CA ASN A 17 1.52 1.06 15.87
C ASN A 17 2.28 1.64 14.68
N ALA A 18 3.58 1.87 14.84
CA ALA A 18 4.40 2.41 13.77
C ALA A 18 4.26 1.38 12.66
N VAL A 19 3.43 1.71 11.68
CA VAL A 19 3.23 0.86 10.52
C VAL A 19 4.64 0.77 9.96
N ASN A 20 5.19 -0.43 9.88
CA ASN A 20 6.48 -0.67 9.25
C ASN A 20 6.29 -0.38 7.74
N ASP A 21 6.14 0.89 7.40
CA ASP A 21 6.32 1.43 6.08
C ASP A 21 7.82 1.22 5.84
N GLY A 22 8.17 0.14 5.15
CA GLY A 22 9.51 -0.02 4.61
C GLY A 22 9.94 1.23 3.81
N PRO A 23 11.14 1.24 3.23
CA PRO A 23 11.64 2.40 2.50
C PRO A 23 10.60 2.94 1.50
N LEU A 24 10.34 4.25 1.59
CA LEU A 24 9.46 4.95 0.69
C LEU A 24 10.20 5.22 -0.62
N PHE A 25 9.73 4.63 -1.69
CA PHE A 25 10.29 4.80 -3.02
C PHE A 25 9.33 5.59 -3.90
N SER A 26 9.91 6.42 -4.78
CA SER A 26 9.16 7.14 -5.79
C SER A 26 9.94 7.16 -7.11
N TRP A 27 9.29 6.74 -8.19
CA TRP A 27 9.85 6.75 -9.53
C TRP A 27 9.04 7.66 -10.44
N HIS A 28 9.74 8.38 -11.32
CA HIS A 28 9.13 9.39 -12.19
C HIS A 28 9.49 9.11 -13.65
N LYS A 29 8.50 9.15 -14.55
CA LYS A 29 8.68 9.05 -16.00
C LYS A 29 7.75 10.05 -16.69
N GLY A 30 8.30 11.19 -17.10
CA GLY A 30 7.51 12.29 -17.65
C GLY A 30 6.45 12.75 -16.64
N ALA A 31 5.18 12.66 -17.02
CA ALA A 31 4.05 13.04 -16.16
C ALA A 31 3.57 11.93 -15.21
N LEU A 32 4.22 10.77 -15.22
CA LEU A 32 3.86 9.61 -14.40
C LEU A 32 4.74 9.51 -13.16
N THR A 33 4.12 9.14 -12.05
CA THR A 33 4.77 8.83 -10.78
C THR A 33 4.31 7.47 -10.28
N ILE A 34 5.24 6.63 -9.84
CA ILE A 34 4.94 5.44 -9.02
C ILE A 34 5.45 5.72 -7.62
N SER A 35 4.64 5.46 -6.60
CA SER A 35 5.07 5.61 -5.20
C SER A 35 4.66 4.42 -4.34
N THR A 36 5.52 4.06 -3.39
CA THR A 36 5.18 3.10 -2.33
C THR A 36 4.64 3.74 -1.05
N ASP A 37 4.47 5.07 -1.05
CA ASP A 37 3.87 5.79 0.08
C ASP A 37 2.36 5.55 0.15
N ARG A 38 1.97 4.71 1.11
CA ARG A 38 0.57 4.35 1.33
C ARG A 38 -0.31 5.54 1.70
N ARG A 39 0.26 6.63 2.22
CA ARG A 39 -0.46 7.86 2.56
C ARG A 39 -0.94 8.62 1.32
N LEU A 40 -0.38 8.31 0.15
CA LEU A 40 -0.79 8.89 -1.13
C LEU A 40 -1.91 8.10 -1.82
N LEU A 41 -2.20 6.88 -1.34
CA LEU A 41 -3.22 6.02 -1.95
C LEU A 41 -4.62 6.59 -1.74
N ASP A 42 -5.36 6.69 -2.84
CA ASP A 42 -6.79 6.92 -2.86
C ASP A 42 -7.51 5.58 -2.65
N ILE A 43 -7.87 5.31 -1.40
CA ILE A 43 -8.51 4.06 -0.99
C ILE A 43 -9.90 3.90 -1.63
N ASP A 44 -10.63 4.99 -1.83
CA ASP A 44 -11.96 4.97 -2.44
C ASP A 44 -11.87 4.55 -3.90
N PHE A 45 -10.89 5.10 -4.62
CA PHE A 45 -10.58 4.73 -5.99
C PHE A 45 -10.22 3.24 -6.12
N ILE A 46 -9.32 2.75 -5.26
CA ILE A 46 -8.89 1.35 -5.27
C ILE A 46 -10.06 0.43 -4.93
N HIS A 47 -10.82 0.74 -3.88
CA HIS A 47 -11.98 -0.05 -3.45
C HIS A 47 -13.05 -0.13 -4.53
N HIS A 48 -13.38 1.02 -5.14
CA HIS A 48 -14.35 1.09 -6.21
C HIS A 48 -13.91 0.25 -7.42
N PHE A 49 -12.63 0.26 -7.78
CA PHE A 49 -12.14 -0.57 -8.89
C PHE A 49 -12.22 -2.07 -8.53
N LEU A 50 -11.64 -2.46 -7.39
CA LEU A 50 -11.49 -3.87 -7.02
C LEU A 50 -12.83 -4.55 -6.76
N ARG A 51 -13.80 -3.89 -6.12
CA ARG A 51 -15.12 -4.49 -5.85
C ARG A 51 -15.89 -4.89 -7.12
N HIS A 52 -15.54 -4.34 -8.27
CA HIS A 52 -16.13 -4.66 -9.58
C HIS A 52 -15.19 -5.49 -10.47
N SER A 53 -13.99 -5.85 -9.99
CA SER A 53 -13.07 -6.72 -10.73
C SER A 53 -13.51 -8.17 -10.59
N HIS A 54 -13.15 -9.02 -11.57
CA HIS A 54 -13.53 -10.44 -11.53
C HIS A 54 -12.77 -11.24 -10.45
N TRP A 55 -11.64 -10.74 -9.94
CA TRP A 55 -10.81 -11.43 -8.94
C TRP A 55 -11.03 -10.95 -7.50
N ALA A 56 -11.57 -9.76 -7.32
CA ALA A 56 -11.86 -9.16 -6.00
C ALA A 56 -13.33 -8.70 -5.90
N GLN A 57 -14.21 -9.35 -6.66
CA GLN A 57 -15.62 -8.98 -6.75
C GLN A 57 -16.26 -8.94 -5.36
N GLY A 58 -16.87 -7.81 -5.03
CA GLY A 58 -17.57 -7.62 -3.76
C GLY A 58 -16.67 -7.47 -2.53
N ILE A 59 -15.34 -7.30 -2.67
CA ILE A 59 -14.45 -7.04 -1.52
C ILE A 59 -14.99 -5.87 -0.67
N ASP A 60 -15.10 -6.08 0.63
CA ASP A 60 -15.50 -5.02 1.55
C ASP A 60 -14.33 -4.07 1.85
N ARG A 61 -14.66 -2.86 2.28
CA ARG A 61 -13.68 -1.80 2.50
C ARG A 61 -12.67 -2.18 3.59
N ALA A 62 -13.14 -2.77 4.70
CA ALA A 62 -12.30 -3.07 5.85
C ALA A 62 -11.25 -4.15 5.50
N THR A 63 -11.64 -5.15 4.72
CA THR A 63 -10.73 -6.17 4.18
C THR A 63 -9.67 -5.55 3.29
N LEU A 64 -10.05 -4.66 2.36
CA LEU A 64 -9.07 -3.98 1.50
C LEU A 64 -8.10 -3.10 2.30
N GLU A 65 -8.59 -2.30 3.23
CA GLU A 65 -7.74 -1.47 4.08
C GLU A 65 -6.76 -2.32 4.88
N SER A 66 -7.21 -3.47 5.41
CA SER A 66 -6.34 -4.43 6.07
C SER A 66 -5.27 -4.99 5.12
N ALA A 67 -5.67 -5.41 3.92
CA ALA A 67 -4.74 -5.91 2.91
C ALA A 67 -3.67 -4.86 2.55
N ILE A 68 -4.05 -3.58 2.41
CA ILE A 68 -3.12 -2.47 2.14
C ILE A 68 -2.17 -2.22 3.31
N ARG A 69 -2.66 -2.28 4.57
CA ARG A 69 -1.83 -2.13 5.78
C ARG A 69 -0.77 -3.23 5.93
N HIS A 70 -0.99 -4.41 5.38
CA HIS A 70 -0.09 -5.56 5.51
C HIS A 70 0.65 -5.94 4.22
N SER A 71 0.63 -5.08 3.20
CA SER A 71 1.30 -5.33 1.92
C SER A 71 2.18 -4.15 1.51
N LEU A 72 3.21 -4.44 0.70
CA LEU A 72 3.89 -3.40 -0.08
C LEU A 72 2.96 -2.97 -1.21
N CYS A 73 2.60 -1.69 -1.25
CA CYS A 73 1.65 -1.18 -2.22
C CYS A 73 2.33 -0.18 -3.16
N PHE A 74 1.87 -0.15 -4.41
CA PHE A 74 2.34 0.78 -5.43
C PHE A 74 1.15 1.56 -5.96
N GLY A 75 1.14 2.87 -5.75
CA GLY A 75 0.22 3.77 -6.44
C GLY A 75 0.85 4.27 -7.73
N LEU A 76 0.10 4.23 -8.84
CA LEU A 76 0.47 4.86 -10.10
C LEU A 76 -0.35 6.15 -10.26
N TYR A 77 0.34 7.26 -10.50
CA TYR A 77 -0.24 8.58 -10.58
C TYR A 77 0.14 9.25 -11.91
N ARG A 78 -0.77 10.08 -12.43
CA ARG A 78 -0.45 11.07 -13.46
C ARG A 78 -0.75 12.45 -12.90
N LYS A 79 0.27 13.30 -12.82
CA LYS A 79 0.23 14.54 -12.02
C LYS A 79 -0.08 14.22 -10.54
N LYS A 80 -1.31 14.46 -10.08
CA LYS A 80 -1.78 14.21 -8.70
C LYS A 80 -2.95 13.23 -8.61
N ARG A 81 -3.43 12.69 -9.75
CA ARG A 81 -4.56 11.75 -9.79
C ARG A 81 -4.01 10.33 -9.79
N GLN A 82 -4.49 9.47 -8.89
CA GLN A 82 -4.21 8.05 -8.97
C GLN A 82 -4.93 7.45 -10.18
N ILE A 83 -4.19 6.70 -11.00
CA ILE A 83 -4.70 6.09 -12.24
C ILE A 83 -4.49 4.58 -12.26
N GLY A 84 -3.76 4.02 -11.28
CA GLY A 84 -3.53 2.59 -11.16
C GLY A 84 -2.99 2.20 -9.78
N PHE A 85 -2.90 0.88 -9.56
CA PHE A 85 -2.50 0.28 -8.30
C PHE A 85 -1.87 -1.10 -8.55
N ALA A 86 -0.96 -1.50 -7.67
CA ALA A 86 -0.48 -2.87 -7.54
C ALA A 86 -0.13 -3.15 -6.07
N ARG A 87 -0.27 -4.40 -5.65
CA ARG A 87 -0.01 -4.82 -4.26
C ARG A 87 0.84 -6.07 -4.22
N VAL A 88 1.80 -6.10 -3.31
CA VAL A 88 2.69 -7.24 -3.09
C VAL A 88 2.58 -7.70 -1.65
N VAL A 89 2.12 -8.94 -1.45
CA VAL A 89 2.17 -9.62 -0.16
C VAL A 89 3.54 -10.28 -0.07
N THR A 90 4.37 -9.89 0.91
CA THR A 90 5.75 -10.36 1.00
C THR A 90 6.24 -10.42 2.44
N ASP A 91 7.18 -11.32 2.70
CA ASP A 91 7.97 -11.37 3.95
C ASP A 91 9.19 -10.44 3.91
N HIS A 92 9.39 -9.73 2.79
CA HIS A 92 10.53 -8.86 2.50
C HIS A 92 11.90 -9.58 2.47
N ALA A 93 11.92 -10.91 2.32
CA ALA A 93 13.16 -11.68 2.36
C ALA A 93 13.20 -12.82 1.33
N THR A 94 12.19 -13.70 1.33
CA THR A 94 12.25 -14.97 0.59
C THR A 94 11.04 -15.22 -0.31
N PHE A 95 9.93 -14.52 -0.09
CA PHE A 95 8.70 -14.74 -0.84
C PHE A 95 7.95 -13.44 -1.14
N ALA A 96 7.36 -13.38 -2.33
CA ALA A 96 6.47 -12.30 -2.73
C ALA A 96 5.35 -12.80 -3.65
N TRP A 97 4.13 -12.30 -3.42
CA TRP A 97 2.96 -12.53 -4.27
C TRP A 97 2.41 -11.20 -4.78
N LEU A 98 2.40 -11.03 -6.10
CA LEU A 98 1.84 -9.85 -6.77
C LEU A 98 0.32 -10.03 -6.97
N SER A 99 -0.46 -9.02 -6.59
CA SER A 99 -1.92 -9.02 -6.66
C SER A 99 -2.47 -7.61 -6.91
N ASP A 100 -3.78 -7.51 -7.18
CA ASP A 100 -4.54 -6.27 -7.35
C ASP A 100 -3.93 -5.27 -8.35
N VAL A 101 -3.36 -5.80 -9.44
CA VAL A 101 -2.69 -5.00 -10.47
C VAL A 101 -3.70 -4.45 -11.45
N PHE A 102 -3.80 -3.13 -11.53
CA PHE A 102 -4.60 -2.47 -12.56
C PHE A 102 -4.13 -1.06 -12.89
N ILE A 103 -4.45 -0.64 -14.11
CA ILE A 103 -4.48 0.75 -14.56
C ILE A 103 -5.91 1.01 -15.05
N THR A 104 -6.47 2.19 -14.83
CA THR A 104 -7.81 2.55 -15.35
C THR A 104 -7.86 2.56 -16.87
N ALA A 105 -9.03 2.20 -17.43
CA ALA A 105 -9.21 2.07 -18.88
C ALA A 105 -8.88 3.37 -19.65
N GLU A 106 -9.18 4.54 -19.08
CA GLU A 106 -8.83 5.87 -19.62
C GLU A 106 -7.33 6.02 -19.94
N TYR A 107 -6.47 5.22 -19.31
CA TYR A 107 -5.02 5.26 -19.49
C TYR A 107 -4.45 3.93 -20.03
N ARG A 108 -5.30 2.94 -20.34
CA ARG A 108 -4.92 1.72 -21.09
C ARG A 108 -4.82 2.07 -22.58
N GLY A 109 -3.95 1.37 -23.31
CA GLY A 109 -3.82 1.54 -24.77
C GLY A 109 -2.84 2.63 -25.25
N ASN A 110 -2.14 3.33 -24.34
CA ASN A 110 -1.09 4.30 -24.70
C ASN A 110 0.34 3.71 -24.73
N GLY A 111 0.50 2.38 -24.88
CA GLY A 111 1.82 1.74 -25.07
C GLY A 111 2.69 1.57 -23.81
N TRP A 112 2.14 1.69 -22.60
CA TRP A 112 2.91 1.59 -21.34
C TRP A 112 3.16 0.16 -20.84
N GLY A 113 2.71 -0.86 -21.58
CA GLY A 113 2.81 -2.28 -21.22
C GLY A 113 3.86 -3.09 -21.99
N ASN A 114 4.70 -2.45 -22.80
CA ASN A 114 5.78 -3.11 -23.52
C ASN A 114 7.13 -2.67 -22.96
N GLY A 115 7.85 -3.63 -22.39
CA GLY A 115 9.22 -3.59 -21.91
C GLY A 115 9.60 -4.97 -21.43
#